data_AF-A0A9W8CXU3-F1
#
_entry.id   AF-A0A9W8CXU3-F1
#
_cell.length_a   1.000
_cell.length_b   1.000
_cell.length_c   1.000
_cell.angle_alpha   90.00
_cell.angle_beta   90.00
_cell.angle_gamma   90.00
#
_symmetry.space_group_name_H-M   'P 1'
#
loop_
_entity.id
_entity.type
_entity.pdbx_description
1 polymer ?
#
loop_
_entity_poly.entity_id
_entity_poly.type
_entity_poly.pdbx_seq_one_letter_code
_entity_poly.pdbx_strand_id
1 'polypeptide(L)'
;MSLIGTVSAGLSGCPQNLAFQLSNVFQSGYITFSYGACTTDSTTGVCRAGIANFNTNDGSAWNVIQIYHGITGGKDEFTKYDSVLQSNAKTNTGGGSSDKLKGFCDAWRTAANRMSFQSSQGSVFTDKYFDPSQTMADKLGLTLSISQAQLYDAAISHGVSSKKSGLAGMIDTTNGNITKDISGVSGSMLEINGYKVDEIKWLQLFLKVRSSYSSAPGAQASIDSYTYMIKNMVATYTNSDKKDRGVFQWSDSIAILDNSGQSSEVNCANSYAVYPFPDPVGVPPGSERPTGTATVSRLRPSPIKPGMPPKTDTETEPETVPCTESTTGNWWDFGEVVCGTAPAAIGVGLAAILFAFALAA
;
A
#
# COMPACT_ATOMS: atom_id res chain seq x y z
N MET A 1 -12.81 -28.59 -22.37
CA MET A 1 -12.55 -27.13 -22.35
C MET A 1 -11.52 -26.88 -21.27
N SER A 2 -10.26 -26.66 -21.65
CA SER A 2 -9.19 -26.34 -20.71
C SER A 2 -9.26 -24.86 -20.38
N LEU A 3 -9.48 -24.52 -19.11
CA LEU A 3 -9.34 -23.14 -18.61
C LEU A 3 -7.85 -22.81 -18.68
N ILE A 4 -7.45 -22.09 -19.72
CA ILE A 4 -6.14 -21.44 -19.78
C ILE A 4 -6.18 -20.39 -18.66
N GLY A 5 -5.41 -20.61 -17.60
CA GLY A 5 -5.20 -19.60 -16.58
C GLY A 5 -4.66 -18.35 -17.27
N THR A 6 -5.41 -17.27 -17.21
CA THR A 6 -4.96 -15.95 -17.64
C THR A 6 -3.71 -15.62 -16.83
N VAL A 7 -2.56 -15.63 -17.49
CA VAL A 7 -1.32 -15.07 -16.95
C VAL A 7 -1.62 -13.59 -16.72
N SER A 8 -1.51 -13.11 -15.49
CA SER A 8 -1.68 -11.69 -15.17
C SER A 8 -0.75 -10.86 -16.06
N ALA A 9 -1.29 -9.84 -16.71
CA ALA A 9 -0.54 -8.91 -17.55
C ALA A 9 0.03 -7.75 -16.71
N GLY A 10 0.14 -7.94 -15.40
CA GLY A 10 0.75 -7.00 -14.48
C GLY A 10 2.23 -6.72 -14.81
N LEU A 11 2.76 -5.67 -14.19
CA LEU A 11 4.17 -5.31 -14.35
C LEU A 11 5.07 -6.52 -14.08
N SER A 12 6.06 -6.73 -14.94
CA SER A 12 7.07 -7.78 -14.77
C SER A 12 8.45 -7.28 -15.19
N GLY A 13 9.51 -7.96 -14.73
CA GLY A 13 10.88 -7.63 -15.09
C GLY A 13 11.28 -6.20 -14.72
N CYS A 14 11.78 -5.45 -15.70
CA CYS A 14 12.29 -4.09 -15.49
C CYS A 14 11.21 -3.09 -15.00
N PRO A 15 10.03 -2.96 -15.63
CA PRO A 15 8.95 -2.10 -15.14
C PRO A 15 8.52 -2.36 -13.68
N GLN A 16 8.45 -3.63 -13.27
CA GLN A 16 8.13 -4.00 -11.89
C GLN A 16 9.21 -3.51 -10.91
N ASN A 17 10.48 -3.73 -11.25
CA ASN A 17 11.61 -3.27 -10.44
C ASN A 17 11.64 -1.74 -10.33
N LEU A 18 11.36 -1.02 -11.42
CA LEU A 18 11.23 0.45 -11.38
C LEU A 18 10.09 0.90 -10.47
N ALA A 19 8.93 0.23 -10.52
CA ALA A 19 7.83 0.53 -9.61
C ALA A 19 8.22 0.32 -8.14
N PHE A 20 8.95 -0.75 -7.82
CA PHE A 20 9.46 -0.99 -6.48
C PHE A 20 10.45 0.08 -6.01
N GLN A 21 11.44 0.44 -6.83
CA GLN A 21 12.40 1.48 -6.51
C GLN A 21 11.73 2.84 -6.33
N LEU A 22 10.82 3.19 -7.24
CA LEU A 22 10.06 4.43 -7.20
C LEU A 22 9.28 4.56 -5.88
N SER A 23 8.52 3.53 -5.51
CA SER A 23 7.83 3.53 -4.22
C SER A 23 8.81 3.59 -3.06
N ASN A 24 9.93 2.87 -3.11
CA ASN A 24 10.92 2.90 -2.04
C ASN A 24 11.53 4.29 -1.84
N VAL A 25 11.72 5.08 -2.91
CA VAL A 25 12.15 6.48 -2.79
C VAL A 25 11.14 7.28 -1.97
N PHE A 26 9.85 7.10 -2.18
CA PHE A 26 8.84 7.82 -1.39
C PHE A 26 8.71 7.29 0.04
N GLN A 27 8.81 5.97 0.22
CA GLN A 27 8.68 5.34 1.55
C GLN A 27 9.92 5.53 2.43
N SER A 28 11.11 5.63 1.85
CA SER A 28 12.36 5.60 2.62
C SER A 28 13.35 6.72 2.28
N GLY A 29 13.16 7.41 1.16
CA GLY A 29 14.13 8.37 0.62
C GLY A 29 15.29 7.71 -0.15
N TYR A 30 15.28 6.38 -0.30
CA TYR A 30 16.36 5.63 -0.95
C TYR A 30 15.85 4.87 -2.16
N ILE A 31 16.71 4.71 -3.18
CA ILE A 31 16.43 3.88 -4.35
C ILE A 31 16.53 2.40 -3.98
N THR A 32 17.55 2.03 -3.20
CA THR A 32 17.79 0.66 -2.75
C THR A 32 17.05 0.38 -1.44
N PHE A 33 16.39 -0.76 -1.35
CA PHE A 33 15.76 -1.15 -0.09
C PHE A 33 16.77 -1.59 0.95
N SER A 34 16.41 -1.36 2.21
CA SER A 34 17.17 -1.81 3.36
C SER A 34 16.55 -3.08 3.96
N TYR A 35 16.93 -4.25 3.44
CA TYR A 35 16.47 -5.55 3.96
C TYR A 35 16.77 -5.74 5.46
N GLY A 36 17.86 -5.13 5.94
CA GLY A 36 18.30 -5.20 7.34
C GLY A 36 17.75 -4.07 8.21
N ALA A 37 16.99 -3.11 7.67
CA ALA A 37 16.37 -2.07 8.48
C ALA A 37 15.55 -2.72 9.59
N CYS A 38 15.77 -2.30 10.83
CA CYS A 38 14.96 -2.73 11.96
C CYS A 38 15.06 -1.71 13.07
N THR A 39 13.93 -1.23 13.54
CA THR A 39 13.79 -0.33 14.67
C THR A 39 12.88 -0.95 15.70
N THR A 40 13.14 -0.65 16.97
CA THR A 40 12.30 -1.06 18.10
C THR A 40 11.72 0.18 18.73
N ASP A 41 10.40 0.20 18.87
CA ASP A 41 9.71 1.24 19.62
C ASP A 41 10.04 1.13 21.11
N SER A 42 10.56 2.19 21.71
CA SER A 42 11.06 2.18 23.09
C SER A 42 9.95 2.03 24.14
N THR A 43 8.72 2.36 23.79
CA THR A 43 7.58 2.36 24.71
C THR A 43 6.87 1.01 24.69
N THR A 44 6.69 0.44 23.49
CA THR A 44 5.90 -0.77 23.27
C THR A 44 6.76 -2.02 23.05
N GLY A 45 8.04 -1.86 22.70
CA GLY A 45 8.93 -2.97 22.31
C GLY A 45 8.62 -3.57 20.93
N VAL A 46 7.65 -3.01 20.21
CA VAL A 46 7.29 -3.46 18.86
C VAL A 46 8.43 -3.16 17.90
N CYS A 47 8.79 -4.15 17.07
CA CYS A 47 9.79 -3.97 16.04
C CYS A 47 9.14 -3.74 14.67
N ARG A 48 9.70 -2.80 13.90
CA ARG A 48 9.37 -2.55 12.49
C ARG A 48 10.62 -2.84 11.66
N ALA A 49 10.53 -3.72 10.66
CA ALA A 49 11.71 -4.24 9.99
C ALA A 49 11.54 -4.49 8.48
N GLY A 50 12.67 -4.45 7.78
CA GLY A 50 12.78 -4.82 6.38
C GLY A 50 12.15 -3.85 5.39
N ILE A 51 11.96 -4.36 4.18
CA ILE A 51 11.67 -3.60 2.97
C ILE A 51 10.26 -2.97 2.95
N ALA A 52 9.40 -3.37 3.88
CA ALA A 52 8.01 -2.96 3.99
C ALA A 52 7.61 -2.59 5.43
N ASN A 53 8.59 -2.32 6.31
CA ASN A 53 8.35 -2.06 7.73
C ASN A 53 7.47 -3.14 8.41
N PHE A 54 7.75 -4.41 8.11
CA PHE A 54 7.08 -5.55 8.71
C PHE A 54 7.08 -5.45 10.22
N ASN A 55 5.92 -5.65 10.81
CA ASN A 55 5.64 -5.33 12.20
C ASN A 55 5.47 -6.62 13.01
N THR A 56 6.12 -6.68 14.18
CA THR A 56 6.03 -7.83 15.11
C THR A 56 4.70 -7.90 15.85
N ASN A 57 3.86 -6.87 15.75
CA ASN A 57 2.52 -6.81 16.33
C ASN A 57 1.45 -7.40 15.40
N ASP A 58 1.40 -6.96 14.13
CA ASP A 58 0.31 -7.30 13.19
C ASP A 58 0.52 -8.65 12.46
N GLY A 59 1.57 -9.39 12.83
CA GLY A 59 1.94 -10.67 12.23
C GLY A 59 2.67 -10.58 10.89
N SER A 60 2.87 -9.40 10.31
CA SER A 60 3.54 -9.29 9.01
C SER A 60 5.02 -9.69 9.07
N ALA A 61 5.73 -9.39 10.17
CA ALA A 61 7.09 -9.90 10.38
C ALA A 61 7.12 -11.41 10.59
N TRP A 62 6.08 -11.95 11.25
CA TRP A 62 5.96 -13.39 11.45
C TRP A 62 5.76 -14.14 10.13
N ASN A 63 4.96 -13.61 9.21
CA ASN A 63 4.77 -14.21 7.89
C ASN A 63 6.10 -14.34 7.12
N VAL A 64 6.95 -13.31 7.16
CA VAL A 64 8.29 -13.36 6.54
C VAL A 64 9.11 -14.48 7.16
N ILE A 65 9.12 -14.56 8.48
CA ILE A 65 9.87 -15.55 9.25
C ILE A 65 9.35 -16.96 8.97
N GLN A 66 8.05 -17.18 8.82
CA GLN A 66 7.49 -18.49 8.51
C GLN A 66 7.93 -18.99 7.12
N ILE A 67 7.96 -18.12 6.11
CA ILE A 67 8.50 -18.46 4.79
C ILE A 67 9.98 -18.83 4.91
N TYR A 68 10.74 -18.03 5.66
CA TYR A 68 12.16 -18.26 5.86
C TYR A 68 12.46 -19.57 6.62
N HIS A 69 11.69 -19.88 7.67
CA HIS A 69 11.74 -21.17 8.37
C HIS A 69 11.49 -22.33 7.41
N GLY A 70 10.55 -22.20 6.47
CA GLY A 70 10.30 -23.19 5.43
C GLY A 70 11.54 -23.48 4.59
N ILE A 71 12.33 -22.45 4.26
CA ILE A 71 13.55 -22.57 3.46
C ILE A 71 14.71 -23.16 4.28
N THR A 72 14.84 -22.78 5.56
CA THR A 72 15.96 -23.20 6.43
C THR A 72 15.69 -24.53 7.16
N GLY A 73 14.47 -25.06 7.07
CA GLY A 73 14.01 -26.17 7.91
C GLY A 73 13.89 -25.78 9.40
N GLY A 74 13.61 -24.51 9.68
CA GLY A 74 13.47 -23.95 11.02
C GLY A 74 14.79 -23.82 11.80
N LYS A 75 15.93 -23.95 11.12
CA LYS A 75 17.27 -23.82 11.72
C LYS A 75 17.83 -22.42 11.50
N ASP A 76 17.19 -21.42 12.09
CA ASP A 76 17.60 -20.02 11.98
C ASP A 76 17.40 -19.24 13.27
N GLU A 77 17.87 -18.00 13.27
CA GLU A 77 17.87 -17.10 14.41
C GLU A 77 16.49 -16.70 14.96
N PHE A 78 15.39 -17.02 14.27
CA PHE A 78 14.06 -16.55 14.66
C PHE A 78 13.22 -17.56 15.45
N THR A 79 13.62 -18.83 15.54
CA THR A 79 12.82 -19.88 16.20
C THR A 79 12.44 -19.52 17.64
N LYS A 80 13.30 -18.80 18.36
CA LYS A 80 13.04 -18.33 19.73
C LYS A 80 11.94 -17.25 19.84
N TYR A 81 11.59 -16.59 18.73
CA TYR A 81 10.55 -15.56 18.67
C TYR A 81 9.19 -16.09 18.21
N ASP A 82 9.10 -17.31 17.68
CA ASP A 82 7.87 -17.84 17.07
C ASP A 82 6.65 -17.76 17.98
N SER A 83 6.80 -18.16 19.24
CA SER A 83 5.68 -18.18 20.18
C SER A 83 5.10 -16.79 20.41
N VAL A 84 5.95 -15.77 20.57
CA VAL A 84 5.48 -14.38 20.79
C VAL A 84 4.93 -13.78 19.50
N LEU A 85 5.58 -14.01 18.37
CA LEU A 85 5.14 -13.49 17.07
C LEU A 85 3.81 -14.10 16.62
N GLN A 86 3.63 -15.41 16.79
CA GLN A 86 2.36 -16.09 16.52
C GLN A 86 1.26 -15.58 17.45
N SER A 87 1.56 -15.35 18.73
CA SER A 87 0.59 -14.82 19.68
C SER A 87 0.13 -13.42 19.26
N ASN A 88 1.08 -12.53 18.95
CA ASN A 88 0.80 -11.17 18.51
C ASN A 88 -0.06 -11.15 17.24
N ALA A 89 0.30 -11.97 16.23
CA ALA A 89 -0.46 -12.08 14.99
C ALA A 89 -1.93 -12.48 15.18
N LYS A 90 -2.25 -13.23 16.24
CA LYS A 90 -3.62 -13.65 16.54
C LYS A 90 -4.42 -12.58 17.27
N THR A 91 -3.78 -11.79 18.11
CA THR A 91 -4.47 -10.85 19.00
C THR A 91 -4.42 -9.41 18.51
N ASN A 92 -3.46 -9.05 17.65
CA ASN A 92 -3.15 -7.67 17.25
C ASN A 92 -2.90 -6.71 18.43
N THR A 93 -2.64 -7.24 19.64
CA THR A 93 -2.66 -6.44 20.87
C THR A 93 -1.33 -5.82 21.26
N GLY A 94 -0.24 -6.03 20.52
CA GLY A 94 1.05 -5.34 20.68
C GLY A 94 1.78 -5.59 22.01
N GLY A 95 1.11 -6.20 22.98
CA GLY A 95 1.54 -6.35 24.36
C GLY A 95 2.48 -7.54 24.58
N GLY A 96 3.21 -7.97 23.55
CA GLY A 96 4.29 -8.92 23.74
C GLY A 96 5.43 -8.21 24.45
N SER A 97 5.45 -8.29 25.80
CA SER A 97 6.54 -7.86 26.68
C SER A 97 7.86 -7.74 25.93
N SER A 98 8.39 -6.51 25.85
CA SER A 98 9.62 -6.12 25.14
C SER A 98 10.79 -7.08 25.36
N ASP A 99 10.84 -7.72 26.53
CA ASP A 99 11.84 -8.73 26.88
C ASP A 99 11.83 -9.96 25.96
N LYS A 100 10.65 -10.40 25.48
CA LYS A 100 10.52 -11.57 24.58
C LYS A 100 11.00 -11.28 23.17
N LEU A 101 11.05 -10.02 22.76
CA LEU A 101 11.56 -9.58 21.45
C LEU A 101 12.99 -9.03 21.55
N LYS A 102 13.65 -9.15 22.70
CA LYS A 102 15.03 -8.70 22.87
C LYS A 102 15.96 -9.37 21.85
N GLY A 103 16.76 -8.54 21.17
CA GLY A 103 17.68 -8.97 20.11
C GLY A 103 17.01 -9.29 18.76
N PHE A 104 15.70 -9.07 18.61
CA PHE A 104 14.99 -9.35 17.35
C PHE A 104 15.61 -8.61 16.17
N CYS A 105 15.91 -7.33 16.33
CA CYS A 105 16.53 -6.54 15.26
C CYS A 105 17.95 -7.01 14.90
N ASP A 106 18.70 -7.59 15.84
CA ASP A 106 20.02 -8.13 15.53
C ASP A 106 19.92 -9.44 14.75
N ALA A 107 18.94 -10.29 15.10
CA ALA A 107 18.58 -11.46 14.30
C ALA A 107 18.14 -11.04 12.89
N TRP A 108 17.29 -10.02 12.78
CA TRP A 108 16.83 -9.47 11.50
C TRP A 108 17.98 -9.00 10.60
N ARG A 109 18.88 -8.17 11.15
CA ARG A 109 20.08 -7.69 10.42
C ARG A 109 21.00 -8.83 10.00
N THR A 110 21.15 -9.84 10.85
CA THR A 110 21.95 -11.03 10.53
C THR A 110 21.34 -11.79 9.36
N ALA A 111 20.04 -12.07 9.42
CA ALA A 111 19.29 -12.77 8.39
C ALA A 111 19.28 -12.03 7.06
N ALA A 112 19.21 -10.69 7.09
CA ALA A 112 19.16 -9.83 5.91
C ALA A 112 20.34 -9.96 4.94
N ASN A 113 21.46 -10.53 5.38
CA ASN A 113 22.60 -10.84 4.50
C ASN A 113 22.40 -12.11 3.67
N ARG A 114 21.36 -12.91 3.94
CA ARG A 114 21.07 -14.16 3.24
C ARG A 114 19.99 -13.94 2.18
N MET A 115 20.27 -14.36 0.95
CA MET A 115 19.33 -14.25 -0.18
C MET A 115 17.98 -14.91 0.14
N SER A 116 17.97 -16.05 0.84
CA SER A 116 16.73 -16.71 1.27
C SER A 116 15.83 -15.83 2.14
N PHE A 117 16.40 -15.03 3.04
CA PHE A 117 15.63 -14.13 3.89
C PHE A 117 15.16 -12.90 3.09
N GLN A 118 15.99 -12.39 2.18
CA GLN A 118 15.61 -11.33 1.25
C GLN A 118 14.44 -11.76 0.36
N SER A 119 14.48 -12.97 -0.20
CA SER A 119 13.37 -13.56 -0.97
C SER A 119 12.11 -13.73 -0.13
N SER A 120 12.24 -14.12 1.13
CA SER A 120 11.10 -14.25 2.05
C SER A 120 10.41 -12.91 2.30
N GLN A 121 11.20 -11.83 2.48
CA GLN A 121 10.66 -10.48 2.57
C GLN A 121 9.96 -10.06 1.27
N GLY A 122 10.60 -10.33 0.12
CA GLY A 122 10.04 -10.07 -1.20
C GLY A 122 8.67 -10.73 -1.40
N SER A 123 8.53 -12.00 -1.03
CA SER A 123 7.28 -12.76 -1.14
C SER A 123 6.13 -12.12 -0.36
N VAL A 124 6.34 -11.83 0.93
CA VAL A 124 5.27 -11.25 1.75
C VAL A 124 4.88 -9.86 1.23
N PHE A 125 5.87 -9.10 0.78
CA PHE A 125 5.67 -7.80 0.19
C PHE A 125 4.86 -7.86 -1.11
N THR A 126 5.20 -8.76 -2.03
CA THR A 126 4.46 -8.91 -3.29
C THR A 126 3.05 -9.41 -3.05
N ASP A 127 2.89 -10.44 -2.21
CA ASP A 127 1.59 -11.06 -1.92
C ASP A 127 0.62 -10.06 -1.26
N LYS A 128 1.14 -9.17 -0.39
CA LYS A 128 0.30 -8.23 0.37
C LYS A 128 -0.07 -6.98 -0.43
N TYR A 129 0.83 -6.49 -1.29
CA TYR A 129 0.67 -5.17 -1.92
C TYR A 129 0.71 -5.22 -3.44
N PHE A 130 1.74 -5.84 -4.02
CA PHE A 130 1.93 -5.82 -5.47
C PHE A 130 0.87 -6.64 -6.18
N ASP A 131 0.76 -7.94 -5.91
CA ASP A 131 -0.14 -8.85 -6.66
C ASP A 131 -1.62 -8.42 -6.56
N PRO A 132 -2.15 -8.00 -5.39
CA PRO A 132 -3.50 -7.48 -5.31
C PRO A 132 -3.69 -6.20 -6.14
N SER A 133 -2.70 -5.29 -6.14
CA SER A 133 -2.77 -4.06 -6.93
C SER A 133 -2.76 -4.35 -8.43
N GLN A 134 -1.94 -5.30 -8.88
CA GLN A 134 -1.88 -5.70 -10.29
C GLN A 134 -3.15 -6.43 -10.72
N THR A 135 -3.72 -7.26 -9.84
CA THR A 135 -5.04 -7.88 -10.06
C THR A 135 -6.14 -6.82 -10.25
N MET A 136 -6.10 -5.71 -9.49
CA MET A 136 -7.03 -4.60 -9.68
C MET A 136 -6.76 -3.83 -10.97
N ALA A 137 -5.49 -3.66 -11.34
CA ALA A 137 -5.09 -3.05 -12.60
C ALA A 137 -5.62 -3.84 -13.80
N ASP A 138 -5.44 -5.16 -13.79
CA ASP A 138 -5.94 -6.07 -14.83
C ASP A 138 -7.46 -6.00 -14.96
N LYS A 139 -8.19 -5.95 -13.83
CA LYS A 139 -9.66 -5.83 -13.83
C LYS A 139 -10.16 -4.52 -14.43
N LEU A 140 -9.40 -3.44 -14.27
CA LEU A 140 -9.70 -2.13 -14.87
C LEU A 140 -9.30 -2.06 -16.34
N GLY A 141 -8.49 -3.01 -16.83
CA GLY A 141 -7.91 -2.97 -18.17
C GLY A 141 -6.76 -1.97 -18.29
N LEU A 142 -6.06 -1.65 -17.19
CA LEU A 142 -4.89 -0.77 -17.24
C LEU A 142 -3.75 -1.45 -17.99
N THR A 143 -3.13 -0.74 -18.92
CA THR A 143 -2.03 -1.27 -19.74
C THR A 143 -0.74 -0.46 -19.61
N LEU A 144 -0.79 0.76 -19.07
CA LEU A 144 0.37 1.62 -18.98
C LEU A 144 1.15 1.33 -17.69
N SER A 145 2.48 1.28 -17.80
CA SER A 145 3.32 0.93 -16.65
C SER A 145 3.17 1.92 -15.50
N ILE A 146 3.01 3.20 -15.82
CA ILE A 146 2.81 4.27 -14.83
C ILE A 146 1.50 4.11 -14.03
N SER A 147 0.43 3.64 -14.67
CA SER A 147 -0.85 3.41 -13.99
C SER A 147 -0.76 2.22 -13.04
N GLN A 148 -0.19 1.12 -13.52
CA GLN A 148 0.03 -0.10 -12.74
C GLN A 148 0.96 0.14 -11.54
N ALA A 149 2.05 0.89 -11.74
CA ALA A 149 2.98 1.28 -10.69
C ALA A 149 2.30 2.16 -9.64
N GLN A 150 1.41 3.08 -10.07
CA GLN A 150 0.72 3.95 -9.13
C GLN A 150 -0.31 3.24 -8.26
N LEU A 151 -0.98 2.21 -8.79
CA LEU A 151 -1.85 1.37 -7.95
C LEU A 151 -1.04 0.60 -6.90
N TYR A 152 0.14 0.10 -7.27
CA TYR A 152 1.05 -0.52 -6.32
C TYR A 152 1.53 0.47 -5.25
N ASP A 153 1.95 1.68 -5.62
CA ASP A 153 2.38 2.71 -4.66
C ASP A 153 1.25 3.14 -3.71
N ALA A 154 0.02 3.20 -4.21
CA ALA A 154 -1.16 3.40 -3.38
C ALA A 154 -1.42 2.19 -2.48
N ALA A 155 -1.27 0.96 -2.96
CA ALA A 155 -1.45 -0.26 -2.16
C ALA A 155 -0.52 -0.29 -0.95
N ILE A 156 0.77 0.02 -1.14
CA ILE A 156 1.74 0.01 -0.03
C ILE A 156 1.49 1.15 0.97
N SER A 157 1.08 2.32 0.49
CA SER A 157 0.86 3.50 1.34
C SER A 157 -0.46 3.44 2.12
N HIS A 158 -1.51 2.91 1.51
CA HIS A 158 -2.90 3.01 1.99
C HIS A 158 -3.56 1.65 2.25
N GLY A 159 -2.87 0.55 1.94
CA GLY A 159 -3.43 -0.79 1.96
C GLY A 159 -4.39 -1.07 0.81
N VAL A 160 -4.77 -2.34 0.67
CA VAL A 160 -5.58 -2.85 -0.47
C VAL A 160 -7.09 -2.93 -0.18
N SER A 161 -7.55 -2.40 0.96
CA SER A 161 -8.92 -2.57 1.43
C SER A 161 -9.96 -1.76 0.64
N SER A 162 -11.25 -2.10 0.79
CA SER A 162 -12.39 -1.36 0.24
C SER A 162 -12.83 -0.15 1.08
N LYS A 163 -12.15 0.15 2.20
CA LYS A 163 -12.36 1.42 2.91
C LYS A 163 -12.06 2.56 1.94
N LYS A 164 -12.74 3.71 2.08
CA LYS A 164 -12.57 4.87 1.18
C LYS A 164 -11.11 5.32 1.02
N SER A 165 -10.33 5.22 2.10
CA SER A 165 -8.91 5.55 2.11
C SER A 165 -8.00 4.42 1.68
N GLY A 166 -8.49 3.21 1.37
CA GLY A 166 -7.73 2.10 0.81
C GLY A 166 -7.76 2.08 -0.72
N LEU A 167 -6.87 1.32 -1.36
CA LEU A 167 -6.75 1.26 -2.82
C LEU A 167 -8.08 1.00 -3.53
N ALA A 168 -8.82 -0.04 -3.12
CA ALA A 168 -10.07 -0.39 -3.78
C ALA A 168 -11.13 0.72 -3.62
N GLY A 169 -11.23 1.34 -2.44
CA GLY A 169 -12.14 2.47 -2.23
C GLY A 169 -11.75 3.74 -3.02
N MET A 170 -10.46 3.99 -3.22
CA MET A 170 -9.97 5.07 -4.08
C MET A 170 -10.29 4.82 -5.56
N ILE A 171 -10.16 3.57 -6.03
CA ILE A 171 -10.58 3.16 -7.38
C ILE A 171 -12.08 3.38 -7.56
N ASP A 172 -12.91 2.90 -6.61
CA ASP A 172 -14.36 3.05 -6.65
C ASP A 172 -14.78 4.53 -6.69
N THR A 173 -14.14 5.35 -5.86
CA THR A 173 -14.39 6.80 -5.83
C THR A 173 -13.99 7.48 -7.15
N THR A 174 -12.87 7.07 -7.75
CA THR A 174 -12.42 7.57 -9.05
C THR A 174 -13.42 7.23 -10.15
N ASN A 175 -13.86 5.97 -10.19
CA ASN A 175 -14.82 5.47 -11.17
C ASN A 175 -16.20 6.13 -11.01
N GLY A 176 -16.64 6.37 -9.76
CA GLY A 176 -17.89 7.08 -9.48
C GLY A 176 -17.91 8.55 -9.93
N ASN A 177 -16.74 9.18 -10.08
CA ASN A 177 -16.62 10.55 -10.59
C ASN A 177 -16.67 10.65 -12.12
N ILE A 178 -16.70 9.52 -12.83
CA ILE A 178 -16.77 9.46 -14.29
C ILE A 178 -18.24 9.37 -14.71
N THR A 179 -18.71 10.41 -15.40
CA THR A 179 -20.12 10.57 -15.82
C THR A 179 -20.28 10.81 -17.33
N LYS A 180 -19.17 10.72 -18.08
CA LYS A 180 -19.12 10.91 -19.53
C LYS A 180 -17.82 10.33 -20.09
N ASP A 181 -17.78 10.16 -21.40
CA ASP A 181 -16.55 9.83 -22.12
C ASP A 181 -15.47 10.92 -21.90
N ILE A 182 -14.22 10.49 -21.76
CA ILE A 182 -13.07 11.35 -21.55
C ILE A 182 -11.96 10.93 -22.51
N SER A 183 -11.72 11.71 -23.55
CA SER A 183 -10.63 11.46 -24.50
C SER A 183 -9.29 12.01 -23.99
N GLY A 184 -8.19 11.44 -24.48
CA GLY A 184 -6.84 11.85 -24.17
C GLY A 184 -5.83 11.37 -25.20
N VAL A 185 -4.56 11.28 -24.78
CA VAL A 185 -3.42 11.05 -25.68
C VAL A 185 -2.71 9.72 -25.41
N SER A 186 -3.21 8.92 -24.47
CA SER A 186 -2.49 7.73 -24.01
C SER A 186 -2.50 6.59 -25.02
N GLY A 187 -3.50 6.58 -25.93
CA GLY A 187 -3.75 5.44 -26.81
C GLY A 187 -4.39 4.24 -26.12
N SER A 188 -4.62 4.31 -24.79
CA SER A 188 -5.31 3.31 -23.98
C SER A 188 -6.65 3.87 -23.51
N MET A 189 -7.73 3.12 -23.77
CA MET A 189 -9.09 3.51 -23.37
C MET A 189 -9.66 2.45 -22.44
N LEU A 190 -10.06 2.88 -21.25
CA LEU A 190 -10.76 2.09 -20.26
C LEU A 190 -12.27 2.17 -20.49
N GLU A 191 -12.98 1.12 -20.13
CA GLU A 191 -14.45 1.11 -20.07
C GLU A 191 -14.90 1.20 -18.62
N ILE A 192 -15.38 2.38 -18.21
CA ILE A 192 -15.76 2.66 -16.82
C ILE A 192 -17.22 3.10 -16.80
N ASN A 193 -18.09 2.31 -16.17
CA ASN A 193 -19.53 2.60 -16.05
C ASN A 193 -20.22 2.88 -17.41
N GLY A 194 -19.78 2.20 -18.47
CA GLY A 194 -20.30 2.39 -19.83
C GLY A 194 -19.70 3.59 -20.59
N TYR A 195 -18.77 4.32 -19.98
CA TYR A 195 -18.04 5.43 -20.61
C TYR A 195 -16.64 5.00 -21.03
N LYS A 196 -16.18 5.56 -22.16
CA LYS A 196 -14.82 5.40 -22.66
C LYS A 196 -13.91 6.48 -22.09
N VAL A 197 -12.89 6.07 -21.33
CA VAL A 197 -12.01 6.99 -20.60
C VAL A 197 -10.56 6.70 -20.95
N ASP A 198 -9.84 7.71 -21.42
CA ASP A 198 -8.40 7.64 -21.63
C ASP A 198 -7.67 7.33 -20.32
N GLU A 199 -6.77 6.36 -20.35
CA GLU A 199 -6.13 5.82 -19.14
C GLU A 199 -5.33 6.89 -18.37
N ILE A 200 -4.66 7.82 -19.06
CA ILE A 200 -3.94 8.92 -18.40
C ILE A 200 -4.91 9.91 -17.76
N LYS A 201 -6.07 10.15 -18.38
CA LYS A 201 -7.13 10.96 -17.76
C LYS A 201 -7.72 10.30 -16.53
N TRP A 202 -7.92 8.98 -16.58
CA TRP A 202 -8.32 8.20 -15.41
C TRP A 202 -7.27 8.30 -14.30
N LEU A 203 -5.99 8.13 -14.61
CA LEU A 203 -4.90 8.22 -13.65
C LEU A 203 -4.82 9.61 -13.01
N GLN A 204 -5.01 10.69 -13.77
CA GLN A 204 -5.07 12.06 -13.23
C GLN A 204 -6.22 12.24 -12.23
N LEU A 205 -7.39 11.65 -12.50
CA LEU A 205 -8.51 11.64 -11.55
C LEU A 205 -8.18 10.81 -10.31
N PHE A 206 -7.56 9.63 -10.49
CA PHE A 206 -7.13 8.78 -9.38
C PHE A 206 -6.14 9.49 -8.45
N LEU A 207 -5.16 10.20 -9.01
CA LEU A 207 -4.20 11.00 -8.24
C LEU A 207 -4.89 12.08 -7.40
N LYS A 208 -5.91 12.75 -7.97
CA LYS A 208 -6.71 13.75 -7.25
C LYS A 208 -7.54 13.13 -6.11
N VAL A 209 -8.05 11.92 -6.30
CA VAL A 209 -8.74 11.18 -5.23
C VAL A 209 -7.73 10.81 -4.14
N ARG A 210 -6.59 10.23 -4.51
CA ARG A 210 -5.53 9.84 -3.58
C ARG A 210 -5.00 11.01 -2.76
N SER A 211 -4.85 12.21 -3.35
CA SER A 211 -4.40 13.39 -2.61
C SER A 211 -5.37 13.79 -1.49
N SER A 212 -6.67 13.50 -1.61
CA SER A 212 -7.65 13.79 -0.56
C SER A 212 -7.52 12.90 0.68
N TYR A 213 -6.83 11.77 0.57
CA TYR A 213 -6.58 10.82 1.66
C TYR A 213 -5.14 10.85 2.17
N SER A 214 -4.29 11.70 1.58
CA SER A 214 -2.86 11.74 1.88
C SER A 214 -2.55 12.92 2.80
N SER A 215 -2.44 12.67 4.11
CA SER A 215 -1.97 13.68 5.09
C SER A 215 -0.46 13.57 5.39
N ALA A 216 0.17 12.45 5.02
CA ALA A 216 1.60 12.23 5.22
C ALA A 216 2.42 12.93 4.11
N PRO A 217 3.44 13.75 4.44
CA PRO A 217 4.14 14.52 3.40
C PRO A 217 4.92 13.65 2.37
N GLY A 218 5.26 12.39 2.67
CA GLY A 218 5.79 11.44 1.67
C GLY A 218 4.76 10.98 0.64
N ALA A 219 3.47 10.93 1.01
CA ALA A 219 2.40 10.60 0.08
C ALA A 219 2.12 11.76 -0.90
N GLN A 220 2.28 13.02 -0.46
CA GLN A 220 2.20 14.17 -1.36
C GLN A 220 3.37 14.22 -2.34
N ALA A 221 4.60 13.94 -1.87
CA ALA A 221 5.78 13.86 -2.75
C ALA A 221 5.62 12.79 -3.85
N SER A 222 5.06 11.62 -3.51
CA SER A 222 4.68 10.61 -4.50
C SER A 222 3.71 11.17 -5.54
N ILE A 223 2.61 11.79 -5.11
CA ILE A 223 1.60 12.36 -6.01
C ILE A 223 2.21 13.43 -6.94
N ASP A 224 3.08 14.29 -6.40
CA ASP A 224 3.77 15.32 -7.16
C ASP A 224 4.72 14.71 -8.20
N SER A 225 5.44 13.65 -7.83
CA SER A 225 6.35 12.92 -8.72
C SER A 225 5.60 12.19 -9.85
N TYR A 226 4.49 11.52 -9.54
CA TYR A 226 3.61 10.93 -10.57
C TYR A 226 3.00 11.99 -11.48
N THR A 227 2.58 13.13 -10.93
CA THR A 227 2.09 14.27 -11.72
C THR A 227 3.18 14.84 -12.63
N TYR A 228 4.42 14.95 -12.13
CA TYR A 228 5.59 15.36 -12.90
C TYR A 228 5.91 14.39 -14.03
N MET A 229 5.94 13.08 -13.77
CA MET A 229 6.15 12.06 -14.80
C MET A 229 5.09 12.12 -15.89
N ILE A 230 3.81 12.21 -15.53
CA ILE A 230 2.71 12.35 -16.50
C ILE A 230 2.92 13.60 -17.37
N LYS A 231 3.24 14.76 -16.77
CA LYS A 231 3.49 16.00 -17.51
C LYS A 231 4.63 15.85 -18.52
N ASN A 232 5.75 15.27 -18.10
CA ASN A 232 6.92 15.08 -18.97
C ASN A 232 6.67 14.05 -20.09
N MET A 233 6.00 12.95 -19.79
CA MET A 233 5.65 11.93 -20.79
C MET A 233 4.68 12.50 -21.82
N VAL A 234 3.65 13.25 -21.39
CA VAL A 234 2.71 13.92 -22.29
C VAL A 234 3.42 14.97 -23.15
N ALA A 235 4.28 15.81 -22.57
CA ALA A 235 5.02 16.83 -23.31
C ALA A 235 5.95 16.21 -24.38
N THR A 236 6.60 15.08 -24.05
CA THR A 236 7.45 14.34 -24.98
C THR A 236 6.64 13.72 -26.13
N TYR A 237 5.44 13.21 -25.83
CA TYR A 237 4.52 12.67 -26.82
C TYR A 237 4.00 13.74 -27.79
N THR A 238 3.64 14.93 -27.30
CA THR A 238 3.09 16.01 -28.14
C THR A 238 4.13 16.67 -29.04
N ASN A 239 5.41 16.63 -28.65
CA ASN A 239 6.49 17.32 -29.35
C ASN A 239 7.31 16.44 -30.30
N SER A 240 6.98 15.15 -30.45
CA SER A 240 7.74 14.25 -31.31
C SER A 240 6.86 13.54 -32.33
N ASP A 241 7.39 13.32 -33.54
CA ASP A 241 6.81 12.43 -34.58
C ASP A 241 6.74 10.95 -34.15
N LYS A 242 6.88 10.66 -32.84
CA LYS A 242 6.98 9.32 -32.24
C LYS A 242 5.65 8.87 -31.62
N LYS A 243 4.53 9.10 -32.32
CA LYS A 243 3.20 8.59 -31.93
C LYS A 243 3.20 7.06 -31.74
N ASP A 244 4.11 6.35 -32.41
CA ASP A 244 4.13 4.88 -32.45
C ASP A 244 4.90 4.21 -31.30
N ARG A 245 5.47 4.96 -30.33
CA ARG A 245 6.41 4.38 -29.34
C ARG A 245 5.84 3.92 -28.01
N GLY A 246 4.52 3.90 -27.80
CA GLY A 246 3.97 3.42 -26.51
C GLY A 246 4.58 4.15 -25.32
N VAL A 247 4.55 5.49 -25.34
CA VAL A 247 5.37 6.42 -24.52
C VAL A 247 5.21 6.28 -23.00
N PHE A 248 4.26 5.47 -22.54
CA PHE A 248 4.02 5.21 -21.12
C PHE A 248 4.44 3.79 -20.68
N GLN A 249 5.17 3.07 -21.54
CA GLN A 249 5.85 1.82 -21.20
C GLN A 249 7.28 2.12 -20.76
N TRP A 250 7.66 1.66 -19.57
CA TRP A 250 9.02 1.86 -19.07
C TRP A 250 9.96 0.82 -19.67
N SER A 251 11.10 1.27 -20.20
CA SER A 251 12.06 0.39 -20.89
C SER A 251 13.31 0.12 -20.06
N ASP A 252 14.01 1.16 -19.59
CA ASP A 252 15.30 0.98 -18.89
C ASP A 252 15.48 1.91 -17.67
N SER A 253 14.99 3.15 -17.76
CA SER A 253 15.04 4.11 -16.67
C SER A 253 13.89 5.11 -16.72
N ILE A 254 13.62 5.76 -15.59
CA ILE A 254 12.66 6.84 -15.47
C ILE A 254 13.23 7.98 -14.61
N ALA A 255 12.97 9.21 -15.05
CA ALA A 255 13.25 10.41 -14.28
C ALA A 255 12.08 10.68 -13.31
N ILE A 256 12.42 10.91 -12.05
CA ILE A 256 11.47 11.08 -10.94
C ILE A 256 11.83 12.34 -10.16
N LEU A 257 10.88 12.86 -9.38
CA LEU A 257 11.20 13.77 -8.27
C LEU A 257 11.28 12.95 -6.99
N ASP A 258 12.34 13.17 -6.21
CA ASP A 258 12.49 12.58 -4.87
C ASP A 258 11.69 13.34 -3.80
N ASN A 259 11.81 12.92 -2.54
CA ASN A 259 11.12 13.55 -1.40
C ASN A 259 11.54 15.01 -1.13
N SER A 260 12.65 15.47 -1.72
CA SER A 260 13.10 16.87 -1.66
C SER A 260 12.65 17.70 -2.87
N GLY A 261 11.96 17.08 -3.83
CA GLY A 261 11.59 17.69 -5.11
C GLY A 261 12.75 17.79 -6.09
N GLN A 262 13.89 17.14 -5.82
CA GLN A 262 15.02 17.10 -6.75
C GLN A 262 14.82 15.98 -7.76
N SER A 263 15.29 16.22 -8.99
CA SER A 263 15.23 15.20 -10.04
C SER A 263 16.26 14.11 -9.77
N SER A 264 15.79 12.87 -9.82
CA SER A 264 16.60 11.65 -9.70
C SER A 264 16.25 10.70 -10.84
N GLU A 265 17.10 9.72 -11.08
CA GLU A 265 16.87 8.65 -12.06
C GLU A 265 16.87 7.30 -11.36
N VAL A 266 15.85 6.48 -11.64
CA VAL A 266 15.83 5.06 -11.27
C VAL A 266 15.97 4.23 -12.53
N ASN A 267 16.76 3.16 -12.46
CA ASN A 267 17.11 2.35 -13.61
C ASN A 267 17.02 0.85 -13.30
N CYS A 268 16.88 0.05 -14.35
CA CYS A 268 16.74 -1.38 -14.23
C CYS A 268 18.05 -2.12 -13.95
N ALA A 269 19.20 -1.49 -14.17
CA ALA A 269 20.51 -2.06 -13.84
C ALA A 269 20.73 -2.21 -12.33
N ASN A 270 20.06 -1.38 -11.52
CA ASN A 270 19.96 -1.54 -10.08
C ASN A 270 18.94 -2.63 -9.69
N SER A 271 18.99 -3.76 -10.41
CA SER A 271 17.96 -4.79 -10.33
C SER A 271 17.80 -5.30 -8.91
N TYR A 272 16.62 -5.06 -8.35
CA TYR A 272 16.13 -5.86 -7.25
C TYR A 272 16.06 -7.30 -7.74
N ALA A 273 16.94 -8.16 -7.24
CA ALA A 273 16.71 -9.58 -7.34
C ALA A 273 15.57 -9.90 -6.37
N VAL A 274 14.32 -9.62 -6.78
CA VAL A 274 13.23 -10.52 -6.38
C VAL A 274 13.62 -11.82 -7.04
N TYR A 275 14.46 -12.60 -6.35
CA TYR A 275 14.84 -13.91 -6.86
C TYR A 275 13.51 -14.63 -7.05
N PRO A 276 13.15 -15.02 -8.30
CA PRO A 276 12.03 -15.90 -8.48
C PRO A 276 12.27 -17.06 -7.53
N PHE A 277 11.26 -17.43 -6.75
CA PHE A 277 11.35 -18.63 -5.94
C PHE A 277 11.93 -19.73 -6.84
N PRO A 278 13.00 -20.44 -6.44
CA PRO A 278 13.18 -21.75 -7.04
C PRO A 278 11.85 -22.46 -6.80
N ASP A 279 11.21 -22.92 -7.89
CA ASP A 279 10.04 -23.80 -7.80
C ASP A 279 10.27 -24.76 -6.64
N PRO A 280 9.30 -24.96 -5.73
CA PRO A 280 9.51 -25.70 -4.50
C PRO A 280 10.19 -27.02 -4.84
N VAL A 281 11.48 -27.10 -4.51
CA VAL A 281 12.31 -28.25 -4.84
C VAL A 281 11.76 -29.40 -4.01
N GLY A 282 10.98 -30.27 -4.65
CA GLY A 282 10.55 -31.55 -4.07
C GLY A 282 9.05 -31.76 -3.81
N VAL A 283 8.13 -31.20 -4.61
CA VAL A 283 6.79 -31.83 -4.72
C VAL A 283 6.86 -32.86 -5.86
N PRO A 284 6.78 -34.17 -5.58
CA PRO A 284 6.73 -35.18 -6.63
C PRO A 284 5.51 -34.92 -7.52
N PRO A 285 5.61 -35.10 -8.85
CA PRO A 285 4.45 -35.02 -9.73
C PRO A 285 3.46 -36.12 -9.32
N GLY A 286 2.37 -35.75 -8.65
CA GLY A 286 1.32 -36.68 -8.23
C GLY A 286 0.75 -36.52 -6.81
N SER A 287 1.25 -35.61 -5.97
CA SER A 287 0.54 -35.31 -4.71
C SER A 287 -0.63 -34.35 -4.98
N GLU A 288 -1.84 -34.89 -5.00
CA GLU A 288 -3.07 -34.10 -5.02
C GLU A 288 -3.05 -33.06 -3.89
N ARG A 289 -3.32 -31.79 -4.23
CA ARG A 289 -3.70 -30.78 -3.24
C ARG A 289 -4.89 -31.34 -2.46
N PRO A 290 -4.89 -31.32 -1.11
CA PRO A 290 -6.10 -31.66 -0.38
C PRO A 290 -7.17 -30.62 -0.71
N THR A 291 -8.14 -31.00 -1.54
CA THR A 291 -9.40 -30.29 -1.75
C THR A 291 -10.29 -30.55 -0.53
N GLY A 292 -9.90 -29.99 0.61
CA GLY A 292 -10.73 -29.95 1.80
C GLY A 292 -11.61 -28.70 1.76
N THR A 293 -12.88 -28.86 1.40
CA THR A 293 -13.91 -27.87 1.70
C THR A 293 -14.03 -27.68 3.21
N ALA A 294 -13.64 -26.52 3.72
CA ALA A 294 -13.94 -26.13 5.09
C ALA A 294 -15.43 -25.77 5.19
N THR A 295 -16.22 -26.70 5.73
CA THR A 295 -17.61 -26.44 6.12
C THR A 295 -17.62 -25.52 7.34
N VAL A 296 -17.89 -24.24 7.16
CA VAL A 296 -18.18 -23.32 8.27
C VAL A 296 -19.57 -23.65 8.80
N SER A 297 -19.64 -24.44 9.87
CA SER A 297 -20.86 -24.62 10.66
C SER A 297 -21.29 -23.28 11.25
N ARG A 298 -22.32 -22.66 10.66
CA ARG A 298 -23.01 -21.52 11.27
C ARG A 298 -23.68 -21.99 12.56
N LEU A 299 -23.21 -21.48 13.70
CA LEU A 299 -23.97 -21.55 14.94
C LEU A 299 -25.26 -20.73 14.74
N ARG A 300 -26.41 -21.40 14.81
CA ARG A 300 -27.72 -20.74 14.89
C ARG A 300 -27.82 -19.99 16.23
N PRO A 301 -28.36 -18.76 16.27
CA PRO A 301 -28.71 -18.13 17.53
C PRO A 301 -29.85 -18.91 18.20
N SER A 302 -29.68 -19.25 19.48
CA SER A 302 -30.79 -19.66 20.34
C SER A 302 -31.72 -18.47 20.61
N PRO A 303 -33.04 -18.71 20.79
CA PRO A 303 -34.02 -17.64 20.93
C PRO A 303 -33.92 -16.95 22.29
N ILE A 304 -33.95 -15.61 22.28
CA ILE A 304 -34.02 -14.76 23.46
C ILE A 304 -35.42 -14.90 24.09
N LYS A 305 -35.47 -15.23 25.39
CA LYS A 305 -36.70 -15.18 26.21
C LYS A 305 -37.07 -13.73 26.54
N PRO A 306 -38.35 -13.32 26.49
CA PRO A 306 -38.78 -11.99 26.87
C PRO A 306 -39.05 -11.88 28.39
N GLY A 307 -38.60 -10.78 28.99
CA GLY A 307 -39.11 -10.29 30.29
C GLY A 307 -38.05 -9.94 31.33
N MET A 308 -37.66 -8.66 31.42
CA MET A 308 -37.52 -7.91 32.69
C MET A 308 -37.31 -6.40 32.43
N PRO A 309 -37.74 -5.51 33.35
CA PRO A 309 -37.99 -4.08 33.14
C PRO A 309 -36.74 -3.19 33.30
N PRO A 310 -36.79 -1.91 32.90
CA PRO A 310 -35.61 -1.06 32.78
C PRO A 310 -35.10 -0.57 34.14
N LYS A 311 -33.78 -0.56 34.31
CA LYS A 311 -33.10 0.24 35.33
C LYS A 311 -32.66 1.55 34.70
N THR A 312 -33.16 2.64 35.26
CA THR A 312 -32.63 3.99 35.16
C THR A 312 -31.30 4.05 35.88
N ASP A 313 -30.24 4.48 35.19
CA ASP A 313 -29.01 4.93 35.84
C ASP A 313 -28.54 6.24 35.20
N THR A 314 -28.06 7.07 36.12
CA THR A 314 -27.81 8.50 36.09
C THR A 314 -26.63 8.87 35.21
N GLU A 315 -26.76 9.98 34.49
CA GLU A 315 -25.74 10.60 33.64
C GLU A 315 -24.66 11.25 34.54
N THR A 316 -23.43 10.75 34.48
CA THR A 316 -22.23 11.47 34.93
C THR A 316 -21.45 11.93 33.71
N GLU A 317 -21.19 13.25 33.65
CA GLU A 317 -20.40 13.92 32.61
C GLU A 317 -18.99 13.31 32.46
N PRO A 318 -18.46 13.21 31.23
CA PRO A 318 -17.07 12.80 31.02
C PRO A 318 -16.09 13.95 31.27
N GLU A 319 -15.09 13.70 32.12
CA GLU A 319 -13.90 14.54 32.27
C GLU A 319 -13.16 14.69 30.93
N THR A 320 -12.84 15.93 30.57
CA THR A 320 -11.98 16.27 29.44
C THR A 320 -10.51 16.18 29.83
N VAL A 321 -9.77 15.23 29.24
CA VAL A 321 -8.31 15.16 29.36
C VAL A 321 -7.68 15.85 28.15
N PRO A 322 -6.80 16.85 28.31
CA PRO A 322 -6.15 17.51 27.19
C PRO A 322 -5.06 16.60 26.59
N CYS A 323 -5.08 16.44 25.27
CA CYS A 323 -3.99 15.79 24.54
C CYS A 323 -2.79 16.74 24.47
N THR A 324 -1.64 16.33 25.01
CA THR A 324 -0.36 17.02 24.81
C THR A 324 0.29 16.55 23.51
N GLU A 325 0.64 17.49 22.65
CA GLU A 325 1.39 17.23 21.41
C GLU A 325 2.82 16.75 21.74
N SER A 326 3.20 15.58 21.22
CA SER A 326 4.59 15.13 21.15
C SER A 326 5.18 15.54 19.81
N THR A 327 6.18 16.43 19.83
CA THR A 327 6.85 16.98 18.64
C THR A 327 7.97 16.09 18.07
N THR A 328 7.85 14.76 18.19
CA THR A 328 8.82 13.80 17.59
C THR A 328 8.16 12.67 16.79
N GLY A 329 6.99 12.93 16.20
CA GLY A 329 6.24 11.93 15.40
C GLY A 329 6.99 11.47 14.15
N ASN A 330 7.38 10.20 14.12
CA ASN A 330 7.83 9.52 12.91
C ASN A 330 6.63 9.16 12.01
N TRP A 331 6.87 9.24 10.71
CA TRP A 331 5.94 9.35 9.58
C TRP A 331 4.97 8.18 9.31
N TRP A 332 4.93 7.15 10.16
CA TRP A 332 4.31 5.85 9.84
C TRP A 332 3.31 5.35 10.89
N ASP A 333 2.81 6.24 11.76
CA ASP A 333 1.86 5.85 12.80
C ASP A 333 0.43 5.81 12.27
N PHE A 334 0.08 4.74 11.56
CA PHE A 334 -1.32 4.37 11.30
C PHE A 334 -1.82 3.47 12.43
N GLY A 335 -1.80 3.99 13.66
CA GLY A 335 -2.68 3.52 14.72
C GLY A 335 -4.04 4.18 14.53
N GLU A 336 -5.10 3.40 14.36
CA GLU A 336 -6.48 3.92 14.35
C GLU A 336 -6.76 4.66 15.67
N VAL A 337 -6.76 5.99 15.63
CA VAL A 337 -7.43 6.85 16.62
C VAL A 337 -8.55 7.58 15.88
N VAL A 338 -9.77 7.08 16.06
CA VAL A 338 -10.98 7.76 15.56
C VAL A 338 -11.34 8.86 16.54
N CYS A 339 -10.87 10.08 16.29
CA CYS A 339 -11.41 11.28 16.93
C CYS A 339 -12.65 11.72 16.14
N GLY A 340 -13.85 11.42 16.65
CA GLY A 340 -15.09 11.93 16.09
C GLY A 340 -15.23 13.42 16.39
N THR A 341 -15.12 14.29 15.38
CA THR A 341 -15.58 15.67 15.50
C THR A 341 -17.05 15.75 15.10
N ALA A 342 -17.92 16.09 16.05
CA ALA A 342 -19.28 16.54 15.76
C ALA A 342 -19.22 17.90 15.01
N PRO A 343 -20.11 18.17 14.04
CA PRO A 343 -20.14 19.46 13.36
C PRO A 343 -20.72 20.53 14.28
N ALA A 344 -19.93 21.56 14.59
CA ALA A 344 -20.46 22.79 15.17
C ALA A 344 -21.20 23.58 14.09
N ALA A 345 -22.51 23.76 14.29
CA ALA A 345 -23.31 24.70 13.55
C ALA A 345 -22.91 26.14 13.94
N ILE A 346 -22.57 26.97 12.97
CA ILE A 346 -22.60 28.43 13.14
C ILE A 346 -23.33 29.00 11.92
N GLY A 347 -24.52 29.53 12.20
CA GLY A 347 -25.26 30.39 11.31
C GLY A 347 -25.09 31.86 11.68
N VAL A 348 -25.22 32.69 10.63
CA VAL A 348 -25.60 34.11 10.57
C VAL A 348 -24.51 35.17 10.81
N GLY A 349 -24.32 36.03 9.80
CA GLY A 349 -23.72 37.36 9.97
C GLY A 349 -23.26 38.06 8.68
N LEU A 350 -24.19 38.74 7.99
CA LEU A 350 -23.95 39.68 6.88
C LEU A 350 -22.87 40.75 7.19
N ALA A 351 -22.03 41.09 6.20
CA ALA A 351 -21.72 42.49 5.86
C ALA A 351 -21.10 42.59 4.45
N ALA A 352 -21.78 43.34 3.58
CA ALA A 352 -21.31 43.72 2.26
C ALA A 352 -20.32 44.88 2.33
N ILE A 353 -19.23 44.84 1.55
CA ILE A 353 -18.51 46.04 1.09
C ILE A 353 -18.13 45.84 -0.38
N LEU A 354 -18.86 46.55 -1.24
CA LEU A 354 -18.48 46.95 -2.59
C LEU A 354 -17.42 48.06 -2.49
N PHE A 355 -16.33 47.97 -3.24
CA PHE A 355 -15.75 49.11 -3.96
C PHE A 355 -14.90 48.64 -5.13
N ALA A 356 -15.09 49.30 -6.26
CA ALA A 356 -14.54 49.02 -7.59
C ALA A 356 -13.28 49.85 -7.92
N PHE A 357 -12.75 49.62 -9.12
CA PHE A 357 -11.70 50.32 -9.90
C PHE A 357 -10.25 49.82 -9.68
N ALA A 358 -9.40 49.63 -10.69
CA ALA A 358 -9.47 49.82 -12.14
C ALA A 358 -8.40 48.95 -12.84
N LEU A 359 -8.64 48.66 -14.12
CA LEU A 359 -7.65 48.16 -15.08
C LEU A 359 -6.49 49.16 -15.28
N ALA A 360 -5.29 48.61 -15.52
CA ALA A 360 -4.29 49.23 -16.37
C ALA A 360 -3.52 48.14 -17.14
N ALA A 361 -3.40 48.39 -18.45
CA ALA A 361 -2.73 47.62 -19.52
C ALA A 361 -3.48 46.42 -20.11
#